data_AF-A0A2W5RHL6-F1
#
_entry.id   AF-A0A2W5RHL6-F1
#
_cell.length_a   1.000
_cell.length_b   1.000
_cell.length_c   1.000
_cell.angle_alpha   90.00
_cell.angle_beta   90.00
_cell.angle_gamma   90.00
#
_symmetry.space_group_name_H-M   'P 1'
#
loop_
_entity.id
_entity.type
_entity.pdbx_description
1 polymer ?
#
loop_
_entity_poly.entity_id
_entity_poly.type
_entity_poly.pdbx_seq_one_letter_code
_entity_poly.pdbx_strand_id
1 'polypeptide(L)'
;MNDANLPQQVIEDNIDFLIGDAVVLKNPNSDPQLLTISAFQPSQYYWIEGGELVHQDDVRTATTAELQAKRRLSEAEQALAEVP
;
A
#
# COMPACT_ATOMS: atom_id res chain seq x y z
N MET A 1 -1.31 5.66 -42.39
CA MET A 1 -2.44 5.61 -41.44
C MET A 1 -1.80 5.71 -40.07
N ASN A 2 -2.27 6.67 -39.26
CA ASN A 2 -1.63 7.00 -37.99
C ASN A 2 -2.11 6.01 -36.93
N ASP A 3 -1.28 5.01 -36.63
CA ASP A 3 -1.39 4.26 -35.38
C ASP A 3 -0.95 5.19 -34.25
N ALA A 4 -1.89 5.94 -33.70
CA ALA A 4 -1.71 6.62 -32.42
C ALA A 4 -1.64 5.54 -31.34
N ASN A 5 -0.50 4.87 -31.25
CA ASN A 5 -0.13 4.11 -30.07
C ASN A 5 0.07 5.17 -28.97
N LEU A 6 -1.00 5.48 -28.24
CA LEU A 6 -0.91 6.22 -27.00
C LEU A 6 0.13 5.48 -26.17
N PRO A 7 1.31 6.07 -25.89
CA PRO A 7 2.09 5.52 -24.79
C PRO A 7 1.13 5.61 -23.61
N GLN A 8 0.76 4.48 -23.02
CA GLN A 8 0.26 4.45 -21.65
C GLN A 8 1.25 5.31 -20.90
N GLN A 9 0.80 6.52 -20.52
CA GLN A 9 1.68 7.48 -19.90
C GLN A 9 2.31 6.75 -18.75
N VAL A 10 3.64 6.67 -18.81
CA VAL A 10 4.49 6.10 -17.79
C VAL A 10 4.17 6.87 -16.52
N ILE A 11 3.22 6.38 -15.73
CA ILE A 11 3.01 6.81 -14.34
C ILE A 11 3.98 5.98 -13.46
N GLU A 12 5.14 5.60 -13.99
CA GLU A 12 6.09 4.70 -13.31
C GLU A 12 7.13 5.44 -12.47
N ASP A 13 7.23 6.77 -12.55
CA ASP A 13 8.30 7.48 -11.84
C ASP A 13 7.95 7.91 -10.40
N ASN A 14 6.71 7.77 -9.94
CA ASN A 14 6.33 8.25 -8.59
C ASN A 14 5.11 7.53 -7.96
N ILE A 15 4.87 6.28 -8.34
CA ILE A 15 3.86 5.41 -7.71
C ILE A 15 4.59 4.37 -6.87
N ASP A 16 4.52 4.49 -5.55
CA ASP A 16 5.10 3.52 -4.61
C ASP A 16 4.21 2.28 -4.37
N PHE A 17 2.92 2.34 -4.70
CA PHE A 17 1.96 1.26 -4.44
C PHE A 17 1.05 0.98 -5.64
N LEU A 18 0.82 -0.30 -5.93
CA LEU A 18 -0.07 -0.75 -7.01
C LEU A 18 -1.44 -1.14 -6.47
N ILE A 19 -2.45 -1.14 -7.35
CA ILE A 19 -3.79 -1.65 -7.02
C ILE A 19 -3.68 -3.14 -6.66
N GLY A 20 -4.23 -3.52 -5.52
CA GLY A 20 -4.13 -4.86 -4.94
C GLY A 20 -3.01 -5.01 -3.91
N ASP A 21 -2.12 -4.01 -3.75
CA ASP A 21 -1.09 -4.06 -2.71
C ASP A 21 -1.72 -3.99 -1.32
N ALA A 22 -1.21 -4.83 -0.44
CA ALA A 22 -1.53 -4.80 0.97
C ALA A 22 -0.58 -3.83 1.70
N VAL A 23 -1.16 -2.81 2.31
CA VAL A 23 -0.46 -1.77 3.05
C VAL A 23 -1.00 -1.67 4.48
N VAL A 24 -0.23 -1.02 5.34
CA VAL A 24 -0.62 -0.69 6.71
C VAL A 24 -0.31 0.76 7.01
N LEU A 25 -1.10 1.37 7.89
CA LEU A 25 -0.82 2.72 8.39
C LEU A 25 0.44 2.71 9.27
N LYS A 26 1.33 3.69 9.04
CA LYS A 26 2.56 3.86 9.83
C LYS A 26 2.27 4.27 11.27
N ASN A 27 1.15 4.97 11.51
CA ASN A 27 0.77 5.38 12.85
C ASN A 27 0.41 4.14 13.71
N PRO A 28 1.13 3.89 14.82
CA PRO A 28 0.91 2.72 15.66
C PRO A 28 -0.43 2.74 16.41
N ASN A 29 -1.07 3.91 16.54
CA ASN A 29 -2.38 4.07 17.17
C ASN A 29 -3.55 3.85 16.19
N SER A 30 -3.27 3.75 14.89
CA SER A 30 -4.31 3.47 13.89
C SER A 30 -4.76 2.02 13.93
N ASP A 31 -5.86 1.72 13.24
CA ASP A 31 -6.38 0.37 13.08
C ASP A 31 -5.27 -0.63 12.69
N PRO A 32 -5.18 -1.78 13.39
CA PRO A 32 -4.18 -2.80 13.09
C PRO A 32 -4.58 -3.68 11.90
N GLN A 33 -5.50 -3.23 11.05
CA GLN A 33 -5.99 -4.00 9.92
C GLN A 33 -5.08 -3.80 8.70
N LEU A 34 -5.01 -4.82 7.85
CA LEU A 34 -4.40 -4.67 6.53
C LEU A 34 -5.36 -3.90 5.63
N LEU A 35 -4.82 -2.96 4.87
CA LEU A 35 -5.55 -2.18 3.90
C LEU A 35 -5.13 -2.63 2.51
N THR A 36 -6.05 -2.68 1.57
CA THR A 36 -5.74 -3.02 0.17
C THR A 36 -5.90 -1.77 -0.68
N ILE A 37 -4.92 -1.44 -1.51
CA ILE A 37 -5.05 -0.34 -2.47
C ILE A 37 -6.11 -0.71 -3.53
N SER A 38 -7.13 0.10 -3.70
CA SER A 38 -8.20 -0.12 -4.69
C SER A 38 -8.07 0.80 -5.91
N ALA A 39 -7.54 2.01 -5.74
CA ALA A 39 -7.32 2.95 -6.84
C ALA A 39 -6.26 4.01 -6.50
N PHE A 40 -5.57 4.52 -7.52
CA PHE A 40 -4.65 5.65 -7.41
C PHE A 40 -5.36 6.98 -7.62
N GLN A 41 -4.91 8.03 -6.93
CA GLN A 41 -5.32 9.42 -7.12
C GLN A 41 -4.11 10.33 -7.36
N PRO A 42 -4.28 11.47 -8.07
CA PRO A 42 -3.22 12.46 -8.18
C PRO A 42 -2.69 12.91 -6.82
N SER A 43 -1.46 13.44 -6.82
CA SER A 43 -0.79 13.92 -5.59
C SER A 43 -0.52 12.82 -4.56
N GLN A 44 -0.18 11.60 -5.01
CA GLN A 44 0.29 10.49 -4.15
C GLN A 44 -0.75 10.02 -3.12
N TYR A 45 -2.03 10.18 -3.44
CA TYR A 45 -3.13 9.64 -2.66
C TYR A 45 -3.61 8.32 -3.25
N TYR A 46 -4.11 7.45 -2.38
CA TYR A 46 -4.61 6.13 -2.75
C TYR A 46 -5.95 5.88 -2.06
N TRP A 47 -6.90 5.34 -2.80
CA TRP A 47 -8.12 4.76 -2.23
C TRP A 47 -7.82 3.37 -1.73
N ILE A 48 -8.34 3.04 -0.55
CA ILE A 48 -8.31 1.68 0.00
C ILE A 48 -9.65 0.99 -0.15
N GLU A 49 -9.64 -0.35 -0.18
CA GLU A 49 -10.84 -1.16 -0.02
C GLU A 49 -11.54 -0.80 1.29
N GLY A 50 -12.75 -0.24 1.19
CA GLY A 50 -13.46 0.37 2.31
C GLY A 50 -13.83 1.84 2.09
N GLY A 51 -13.22 2.49 1.09
CA GLY A 51 -13.58 3.85 0.68
C GLY A 51 -12.91 4.96 1.49
N GLU A 52 -11.80 4.66 2.17
CA GLU A 52 -10.96 5.66 2.81
C GLU A 52 -9.84 6.11 1.86
N LEU A 53 -9.39 7.36 2.02
CA LEU A 53 -8.33 7.95 1.22
C LEU A 53 -7.08 8.14 2.09
N VAL A 54 -5.93 7.62 1.64
CA VAL A 54 -4.66 7.67 2.37
C VAL A 54 -3.56 8.29 1.52
N HIS A 55 -2.62 9.00 2.16
CA HIS A 55 -1.43 9.52 1.49
C HIS A 55 -0.29 8.50 1.56
N GLN A 56 0.57 8.49 0.55
CA GLN A 56 1.74 7.61 0.47
C GLN A 56 2.62 7.63 1.73
N ASP A 57 2.82 8.82 2.29
CA ASP A 57 3.70 9.00 3.45
C ASP A 57 3.10 8.44 4.74
N ASP A 58 1.79 8.21 4.80
CA ASP A 58 1.10 7.70 5.97
C ASP A 58 0.99 6.16 5.98
N VAL A 59 1.30 5.52 4.85
CA VAL A 59 1.20 4.06 4.68
C VAL A 59 2.54 3.43 4.30
N ARG A 60 2.72 2.16 4.64
CA ARG A 60 3.84 1.34 4.20
C ARG A 60 3.34 -0.01 3.73
N THR A 61 4.12 -0.71 2.92
CA THR A 61 3.83 -2.10 2.54
C THR A 61 3.73 -2.99 3.78
N ALA A 62 2.75 -3.89 3.79
CA ALA A 62 2.62 -4.91 4.81
C ALA A 62 3.79 -5.89 4.71
N THR A 63 4.39 -6.28 5.84
CA THR A 63 5.45 -7.29 5.84
C THR A 63 4.87 -8.69 5.63
N THR A 64 5.70 -9.65 5.24
CA THR A 64 5.26 -11.05 5.06
C THR A 64 4.59 -11.61 6.31
N ALA A 65 5.11 -11.28 7.49
CA ALA A 65 4.53 -11.69 8.77
C ALA A 65 3.13 -11.07 8.99
N GLU A 66 2.93 -9.80 8.62
CA GLU A 66 1.63 -9.13 8.69
C GLU A 66 0.62 -9.73 7.71
N LEU A 67 1.06 -10.06 6.49
CA LEU A 67 0.26 -10.77 5.49
C LEU A 67 -0.19 -12.15 5.99
N GLN A 68 0.72 -12.90 6.61
CA GLN A 68 0.41 -14.20 7.21
C GLN A 68 -0.54 -14.08 8.40
N ALA A 69 -0.34 -13.06 9.25
CA ALA A 69 -1.19 -12.78 10.40
C ALA A 69 -2.53 -12.13 10.03
N LYS A 70 -2.69 -11.66 8.78
CA LYS A 70 -3.82 -10.86 8.28
C LYS A 70 -4.12 -9.61 9.12
N ARG A 71 -3.08 -9.04 9.74
CA ARG A 71 -3.16 -7.84 10.58
C ARG A 71 -1.78 -7.18 10.68
N ARG A 72 -1.75 -5.88 10.99
CA ARG A 72 -0.55 -5.16 11.41
C ARG A 72 0.00 -5.79 12.69
N LEU A 73 1.30 -6.01 12.69
CA LEU A 73 2.04 -6.52 13.84
C LEU A 73 2.65 -5.35 14.60
N SER A 74 2.78 -5.50 15.91
CA SER A 74 3.59 -4.55 16.70
C SER A 74 5.07 -4.68 16.33
N GLU A 75 5.88 -3.66 16.59
CA GLU A 75 7.33 -3.72 16.32
C GLU A 75 8.00 -4.93 16.99
N ALA A 76 7.57 -5.30 18.20
CA ALA A 76 8.08 -6.47 18.91
C ALA A 76 7.71 -7.79 18.20
N GLU A 77 6.50 -7.89 17.66
CA GLU A 77 6.06 -9.06 16.90
C GLU A 77 6.74 -9.14 15.52
N GLN A 78 6.97 -8.01 14.85
CA GLN A 78 7.74 -7.96 13.61
C GLN A 78 9.18 -8.43 13.85
N ALA A 79 9.84 -7.91 14.88
CA ALA A 79 11.21 -8.31 15.23
C ALA A 79 11.35 -9.81 15.57
N LEU A 80 10.31 -10.43 16.14
CA LEU A 80 10.29 -11.87 16.41
C LEU A 80 10.00 -12.71 15.15
N ALA A 81 9.20 -12.19 14.22
CA ALA A 81 8.83 -12.88 13.00
C ALA A 81 9.93 -12.84 11.91
N GLU A 82 10.89 -11.92 12.02
CA GLU A 82 12.06 -11.80 11.13
C GLU A 82 13.24 -12.71 11.54
N VAL A 83 13.06 -13.62 12.50
CA VAL A 83 14.11 -14.56 12.91
C VAL A 83 14.28 -15.67 11.85
N PRO A 84 15.49 -15.84 11.27
CA PRO A 84 15.77 -16.81 10.20
C PRO A 84 15.80 -18.28 10.65
#